data_AF-A0A6N7XIF5-F1
#
_entry.id   AF-A0A6N7XIF5-F1
#
_cell.length_a   1.000
_cell.length_b   1.000
_cell.length_c   1.000
_cell.angle_alpha   90.00
_cell.angle_beta   90.00
_cell.angle_gamma   90.00
#
_symmetry.space_group_name_H-M   'P 1'
#
loop_
_entity.id
_entity.type
_entity.pdbx_description
1 polymer ?
#
loop_
_entity_poly.entity_id
_entity_poly.type
_entity_poly.pdbx_seq_one_letter_code
_entity_poly.pdbx_strand_id
1 'polypeptide(L)'
;MNRILVPIDGSPKSLIALEHIKTTFSPKAFEIVLMMVHENLMMITDKEAIQQIQDELDSQLEIIAKNLERYSVVRKTAIGKPGQRIVECAQEIGASMIVIMKSTKVNHSNTIGMTASYIIRHAGCNVLVVQERARNMKEEYRGMIYRNVESTVNLRGALSLKQSECLLPSVEGDVIYRIHVTRGRVRFLHRSYNPETREWDLPPENGDEEVTDISTGETMEIPVNAGKGDVIDRIRVVNRNMKSEAVFHYQIRKDDSNSAQEDLTE
;
A
#
# COMPACT_ATOMS: atom_id res chain seq x y z
N MET A 1 0.65 -29.76 11.07
CA MET A 1 -0.06 -28.47 11.03
C MET A 1 0.11 -27.91 9.63
N ASN A 2 -0.96 -27.45 8.97
CA ASN A 2 -0.87 -27.00 7.57
C ASN A 2 -0.20 -25.62 7.51
N ARG A 3 0.70 -25.41 6.55
CA ARG A 3 1.40 -24.12 6.38
C ARG A 3 0.83 -23.34 5.22
N ILE A 4 0.67 -22.03 5.44
CA ILE A 4 0.32 -21.06 4.40
C ILE A 4 1.52 -20.13 4.21
N LEU A 5 2.09 -20.10 3.00
CA LEU A 5 3.14 -19.14 2.64
C LEU A 5 2.50 -17.85 2.14
N VAL A 6 2.94 -16.72 2.68
CA VAL A 6 2.43 -15.40 2.35
C VAL A 6 3.60 -14.49 1.97
N PRO A 7 3.90 -14.39 0.66
CA PRO A 7 4.90 -13.45 0.20
C PRO A 7 4.36 -12.03 0.25
N ILE A 8 5.13 -11.14 0.86
CA ILE A 8 4.85 -9.72 1.02
C ILE A 8 6.07 -8.89 0.63
N ASP A 9 5.84 -7.65 0.21
CA ASP A 9 6.87 -6.71 -0.23
C ASP A 9 6.83 -5.39 0.57
N GLY A 10 6.06 -5.36 1.66
CA GLY A 10 5.83 -4.17 2.47
C GLY A 10 4.86 -3.16 1.84
N SER A 11 4.40 -3.37 0.61
CA SER A 11 3.39 -2.50 0.00
C SER A 11 2.04 -2.67 0.71
N PRO A 12 1.21 -1.60 0.80
CA PRO A 12 -0.12 -1.70 1.39
C PRO A 12 -0.98 -2.79 0.76
N LYS A 13 -0.84 -3.00 -0.55
CA LYS A 13 -1.55 -4.06 -1.28
C LYS A 13 -1.14 -5.45 -0.80
N SER A 14 0.15 -5.69 -0.54
CA SER A 14 0.60 -6.98 -0.04
C SER A 14 0.06 -7.29 1.38
N LEU A 15 -0.21 -6.26 2.18
CA LEU A 15 -0.76 -6.41 3.53
C LEU A 15 -2.24 -6.81 3.54
N ILE A 16 -3.01 -6.50 2.48
CA ILE A 16 -4.42 -6.95 2.36
C ILE A 16 -4.54 -8.48 2.40
N ALA A 17 -3.52 -9.21 1.92
CA ALA A 17 -3.50 -10.67 2.07
C ALA A 17 -3.55 -11.12 3.54
N LEU A 18 -2.97 -10.34 4.46
CA LEU A 18 -2.99 -10.66 5.89
C LEU A 18 -4.39 -10.54 6.47
N GLU A 19 -5.14 -9.51 6.08
CA GLU A 19 -6.55 -9.36 6.48
C GLU A 19 -7.42 -10.46 5.90
N HIS A 20 -7.18 -10.85 4.64
CA HIS A 20 -7.86 -11.99 4.05
C HIS A 20 -7.56 -13.30 4.81
N ILE A 21 -6.33 -13.46 5.31
CA ILE A 21 -5.96 -14.62 6.11
C ILE A 21 -6.71 -14.63 7.45
N LYS A 22 -6.73 -13.49 8.15
CA LYS A 22 -7.43 -13.35 9.44
C LYS A 22 -8.91 -13.70 9.35
N THR A 23 -9.56 -13.35 8.24
CA THR A 23 -11.00 -13.54 8.02
C THR A 23 -11.35 -14.92 7.47
N THR A 24 -10.42 -15.58 6.75
CA THR A 24 -10.71 -16.81 6.01
C THR A 24 -10.20 -18.07 6.72
N PHE A 25 -9.04 -17.99 7.38
CA PHE A 25 -8.38 -19.16 7.96
C PHE A 25 -8.47 -19.13 9.49
N SER A 26 -8.52 -20.32 10.10
CA SER A 26 -8.52 -20.42 11.57
C SER A 26 -7.08 -20.45 12.09
N PRO A 27 -6.71 -19.63 13.10
CA PRO A 27 -5.36 -19.62 13.65
C PRO A 27 -4.90 -20.94 14.29
N LYS A 28 -5.84 -21.81 14.67
CA LYS A 28 -5.53 -23.14 15.23
C LYS A 28 -5.22 -24.19 14.15
N ALA A 29 -5.65 -23.96 12.92
CA ALA A 29 -5.52 -24.92 11.82
C ALA A 29 -4.26 -24.70 10.98
N PHE A 30 -3.76 -23.45 10.94
CA PHE A 30 -2.69 -23.05 10.05
C PHE A 30 -1.55 -22.32 10.76
N GLU A 31 -0.32 -22.64 10.36
CA GLU A 31 0.88 -21.85 10.64
C GLU A 31 1.13 -20.93 9.44
N ILE A 32 1.34 -19.64 9.72
CA ILE A 32 1.59 -18.63 8.68
C ILE A 32 3.09 -18.49 8.51
N VAL A 33 3.57 -18.59 7.28
CA VAL A 33 4.96 -18.27 6.94
C VAL A 33 4.96 -16.98 6.14
N LEU A 34 5.39 -15.88 6.77
CA LEU A 34 5.58 -14.60 6.11
C LEU A 34 6.94 -14.58 5.42
N MET A 35 6.96 -14.19 4.15
CA MET A 35 8.17 -14.13 3.36
C MET A 35 8.36 -12.77 2.71
N MET A 36 9.54 -12.17 2.85
CA MET A 36 9.98 -11.05 2.03
C MET A 36 11.14 -11.47 1.14
N VAL A 37 11.10 -11.01 -0.12
CA VAL A 37 12.18 -11.23 -1.07
C VAL A 37 12.71 -9.89 -1.56
N HIS A 38 13.98 -9.62 -1.31
CA HIS A 38 14.63 -8.47 -1.91
C HIS A 38 15.09 -8.81 -3.33
N GLU A 39 14.59 -8.05 -4.30
CA GLU A 39 14.96 -8.15 -5.71
C GLU A 39 16.37 -7.61 -5.91
N ASN A 40 17.36 -8.49 -5.85
CA ASN A 40 18.72 -8.11 -6.19
C ASN A 40 19.13 -8.70 -7.54
N LEU A 41 19.20 -7.83 -8.56
CA LEU A 41 19.64 -8.15 -9.92
C LEU A 41 21.16 -8.00 -10.10
N MET A 42 21.90 -7.48 -9.11
CA MET A 42 23.36 -7.33 -9.17
C MET A 42 24.04 -8.12 -8.05
N MET A 43 25.19 -8.72 -8.37
CA MET A 43 25.96 -9.57 -7.47
C MET A 43 26.53 -8.77 -6.28
N ILE A 44 25.74 -8.59 -5.23
CA ILE A 44 26.32 -8.29 -3.92
C ILE A 44 27.02 -9.57 -3.48
N THR A 45 28.34 -9.58 -3.57
CA THR A 45 29.19 -10.66 -3.05
C THR A 45 29.68 -10.36 -1.64
N ASP A 46 29.52 -9.12 -1.18
CA ASP A 46 29.86 -8.70 0.17
C ASP A 46 28.85 -9.28 1.17
N LYS A 47 29.38 -10.09 2.09
CA LYS A 47 28.59 -10.75 3.13
C LYS A 47 27.98 -9.74 4.10
N GLU A 48 28.66 -8.63 4.37
CA GLU A 48 28.14 -7.62 5.30
C GLU A 48 26.93 -6.90 4.72
N ALA A 49 27.00 -6.51 3.44
CA ALA A 49 25.86 -5.92 2.74
C ALA A 49 24.65 -6.89 2.62
N ILE A 50 24.90 -8.18 2.39
CA ILE A 50 23.84 -9.21 2.40
C ILE A 50 23.18 -9.27 3.77
N GLN A 51 23.97 -9.30 4.84
CA GLN A 51 23.46 -9.38 6.21
C GLN A 51 22.62 -8.15 6.56
N GLN A 52 23.07 -6.94 6.21
CA GLN A 52 22.31 -5.71 6.44
C GLN A 52 20.94 -5.73 5.75
N ILE A 53 20.88 -6.20 4.50
CA ILE A 53 19.60 -6.34 3.78
C ILE A 53 18.71 -7.37 4.49
N GLN A 54 19.26 -8.50 4.92
CA GLN A 54 18.49 -9.51 5.64
C GLN A 54 17.94 -8.96 6.96
N ASP A 55 18.76 -8.25 7.74
CA ASP A 55 18.37 -7.64 9.02
C ASP A 55 17.26 -6.58 8.82
N GLU A 56 17.33 -5.79 7.75
CA GLU A 56 16.29 -4.83 7.39
C GLU A 56 14.96 -5.53 7.08
N LEU A 57 14.98 -6.56 6.22
CA LEU A 57 13.78 -7.33 5.88
C LEU A 57 13.21 -8.04 7.11
N ASP A 58 14.05 -8.61 7.97
CA ASP A 58 13.61 -9.31 9.18
C ASP A 58 12.96 -8.34 10.18
N SER A 59 13.49 -7.12 10.30
CA SER A 59 12.90 -6.05 11.10
C SER A 59 11.52 -5.64 10.59
N GLN A 60 11.36 -5.50 9.27
CA GLN A 60 10.05 -5.21 8.67
C GLN A 60 9.06 -6.36 8.87
N LEU A 61 9.51 -7.61 8.69
CA LEU A 61 8.70 -8.80 8.94
C LEU A 61 8.27 -8.89 10.42
N GLU A 62 9.12 -8.48 11.36
CA GLU A 62 8.78 -8.46 12.78
C GLU A 62 7.60 -7.53 13.07
N ILE A 63 7.65 -6.31 12.54
CA ILE A 63 6.58 -5.31 12.72
C ILE A 63 5.27 -5.85 12.14
N ILE A 64 5.34 -6.48 10.97
CA ILE A 64 4.15 -7.02 10.31
C ILE A 64 3.60 -8.25 11.03
N ALA A 65 4.48 -9.14 11.53
CA ALA A 65 4.08 -10.33 12.28
C ALA A 65 3.31 -10.01 13.56
N LYS A 66 3.57 -8.85 14.19
CA LYS A 66 2.77 -8.36 15.34
C LYS A 66 1.29 -8.16 15.00
N ASN A 67 0.94 -7.96 13.73
CA ASN A 67 -0.48 -7.90 13.34
C ASN A 67 -1.16 -9.27 13.29
N LEU A 68 -0.42 -10.37 13.50
CA LEU A 68 -0.90 -11.76 13.42
C LEU A 68 -0.78 -12.48 14.77
N GLU A 69 -0.89 -11.78 15.90
CA GLU A 69 -0.72 -12.33 17.27
C GLU A 69 -1.49 -13.63 17.57
N ARG A 70 -2.63 -13.87 16.90
CA ARG A 70 -3.43 -15.08 17.09
C ARG A 70 -2.88 -16.31 16.36
N TYR A 71 -1.98 -16.11 15.40
CA TYR A 71 -1.39 -17.15 14.56
C TYR A 71 0.01 -17.52 15.04
N SER A 72 0.39 -18.76 14.79
CA SER A 72 1.82 -19.11 14.77
C SER A 72 2.43 -18.57 13.48
N VAL A 73 3.41 -17.67 13.61
CA VAL A 73 4.04 -16.99 12.48
C VAL A 73 5.53 -17.31 12.41
N VAL A 74 5.96 -17.83 11.27
CA VAL A 74 7.37 -18.00 10.90
C VAL A 74 7.74 -16.93 9.90
N ARG A 75 8.89 -16.29 10.09
CA ARG A 75 9.44 -15.26 9.19
C ARG A 75 10.53 -15.86 8.33
N LYS A 76 10.56 -15.51 7.05
CA LYS A 76 11.57 -15.93 6.08
C LYS A 76 11.98 -14.75 5.21
N THR A 77 13.28 -14.54 5.05
CA THR A 77 13.83 -13.56 4.13
C THR A 77 14.61 -14.27 3.04
N ALA A 78 14.59 -13.72 1.83
CA ALA A 78 15.40 -14.22 0.74
C ALA A 78 15.88 -13.09 -0.15
N ILE A 79 16.96 -13.34 -0.88
CA ILE A 79 17.50 -12.43 -1.88
C ILE A 79 17.51 -13.15 -3.23
N GLY A 80 17.01 -12.49 -4.26
CA GLY A 80 17.02 -13.00 -5.63
C GLY A 80 15.71 -12.73 -6.37
N LYS A 81 15.38 -13.58 -7.35
CA LYS A 81 14.14 -13.45 -8.13
C LYS A 81 12.93 -13.87 -7.29
N PRO A 82 11.94 -13.00 -7.00
CA PRO A 82 10.87 -13.29 -6.05
C PRO A 82 10.07 -14.53 -6.40
N GLY A 83 9.59 -14.63 -7.64
CA GLY A 83 8.77 -15.78 -8.06
C GLY A 83 9.48 -17.12 -7.83
N GLN A 84 10.77 -17.19 -8.15
CA GLN A 84 11.58 -18.39 -7.95
C GLN A 84 11.78 -18.68 -6.44
N ARG A 85 12.23 -17.69 -5.67
CA ARG A 85 12.48 -17.84 -4.23
C ARG A 85 11.23 -18.24 -3.45
N ILE A 86 10.07 -17.71 -3.82
CA ILE A 86 8.79 -18.04 -3.19
C ILE A 86 8.40 -19.49 -3.46
N VAL A 87 8.57 -19.97 -4.70
CA VAL A 87 8.27 -21.37 -5.06
C VAL A 87 9.23 -22.33 -4.38
N GLU A 88 10.53 -22.02 -4.35
CA GLU A 88 11.56 -22.78 -3.62
C GLU A 88 11.20 -22.87 -2.13
N CYS A 89 10.91 -21.73 -1.50
CA CYS A 89 10.54 -21.69 -0.08
C CYS A 89 9.27 -22.50 0.19
N ALA A 90 8.24 -22.40 -0.66
CA ALA A 90 7.00 -23.17 -0.51
C ALA A 90 7.26 -24.68 -0.51
N GLN A 91 8.19 -25.15 -1.35
CA GLN A 91 8.59 -26.56 -1.41
C GLN A 91 9.40 -26.96 -0.16
N GLU A 92 10.37 -26.15 0.24
CA GLU A 92 11.23 -26.41 1.41
C GLU A 92 10.44 -26.52 2.71
N ILE A 93 9.45 -25.63 2.91
CA ILE A 93 8.64 -25.64 4.13
C ILE A 93 7.47 -26.62 4.05
N GLY A 94 7.24 -27.28 2.92
CA GLY A 94 6.06 -28.12 2.69
C GLY A 94 4.75 -27.32 2.81
N ALA A 95 4.70 -26.13 2.20
CA ALA A 95 3.52 -25.28 2.21
C ALA A 95 2.34 -26.00 1.54
N SER A 96 1.18 -25.97 2.20
CA SER A 96 -0.07 -26.51 1.62
C SER A 96 -0.73 -25.51 0.66
N MET A 97 -0.43 -24.23 0.83
CA MET A 97 -0.96 -23.13 0.03
C MET A 97 -0.01 -21.93 0.02
N ILE A 98 0.02 -21.20 -1.10
CA ILE A 98 0.60 -19.86 -1.21
C ILE A 98 -0.55 -18.86 -1.39
N VAL A 99 -0.61 -17.83 -0.56
CA VAL A 99 -1.60 -16.75 -0.66
C VAL A 99 -0.91 -15.52 -1.22
N ILE A 100 -1.27 -15.13 -2.44
CA ILE A 100 -0.70 -13.96 -3.13
C ILE A 100 -1.78 -12.94 -3.46
N MET A 101 -1.43 -11.65 -3.40
CA MET A 101 -2.29 -10.60 -3.92
C MET A 101 -2.11 -10.45 -5.43
N LYS A 102 -3.22 -10.24 -6.14
CA LYS A 102 -3.16 -9.80 -7.53
C LYS A 102 -2.59 -8.38 -7.59
N SER A 103 -1.42 -8.22 -8.19
CA SER A 103 -0.89 -6.89 -8.52
C SER A 103 -1.72 -6.29 -9.66
N THR A 104 -2.77 -5.54 -9.31
CA THR A 104 -3.54 -4.75 -10.26
C THR A 104 -2.87 -3.39 -10.43
N LYS A 105 -2.33 -3.11 -11.62
CA LYS A 105 -2.18 -1.72 -12.05
C LYS A 105 -3.60 -1.15 -12.23
N VAL A 106 -3.81 0.08 -11.77
CA VAL A 106 -5.14 0.72 -11.63
C VAL A 106 -5.98 0.65 -12.91
N ASN A 107 -5.36 0.52 -14.09
CA ASN A 107 -6.05 0.49 -15.39
C ASN A 107 -6.01 -0.87 -16.12
N HIS A 108 -5.55 -1.97 -15.49
CA HIS A 108 -5.47 -3.29 -16.13
C HIS A 108 -5.99 -4.37 -15.18
N SER A 109 -7.31 -4.40 -14.99
CA SER A 109 -8.02 -5.34 -14.10
C SER A 109 -7.76 -6.81 -14.41
N ASN A 110 -7.23 -7.14 -15.60
CA ASN A 110 -6.94 -8.51 -16.04
C ASN A 110 -5.46 -8.91 -16.04
N THR A 111 -4.52 -8.00 -15.78
CA THR A 111 -3.09 -8.35 -15.83
C THR A 111 -2.63 -8.96 -14.51
N ILE A 112 -2.05 -10.16 -14.58
CA ILE A 112 -1.39 -10.82 -13.44
C ILE A 112 0.08 -10.39 -13.45
N GLY A 113 0.57 -9.87 -12.33
CA GLY A 113 1.98 -9.46 -12.18
C GLY A 113 2.95 -10.62 -12.47
N MET A 114 4.16 -10.32 -12.91
CA MET A 114 5.15 -11.34 -13.32
C MET A 114 5.44 -12.36 -12.22
N THR A 115 5.61 -11.90 -10.97
CA THR A 115 5.80 -12.77 -9.80
C THR A 115 4.60 -13.69 -9.57
N ALA A 116 3.39 -13.14 -9.59
CA ALA A 116 2.17 -13.93 -9.43
C ALA A 116 1.98 -14.96 -10.56
N SER A 117 2.23 -14.57 -11.81
CA SER A 117 2.17 -15.45 -12.97
C SER A 117 3.20 -16.58 -12.87
N TYR A 118 4.41 -16.27 -12.40
CA TYR A 118 5.45 -17.27 -12.16
C TYR A 118 5.01 -18.27 -11.09
N ILE A 119 4.53 -17.80 -9.93
CA ILE A 119 4.07 -18.67 -8.84
C ILE A 119 2.94 -19.59 -9.30
N ILE A 120 1.91 -19.05 -9.96
CA ILE A 120 0.77 -19.83 -10.46
C ILE A 120 1.22 -20.95 -11.40
N ARG A 121 2.27 -20.72 -12.20
CA ARG A 121 2.77 -21.71 -13.17
C ARG A 121 3.68 -22.78 -12.56
N HIS A 122 4.36 -22.47 -11.45
CA HIS A 122 5.46 -23.32 -10.94
C HIS A 122 5.25 -23.82 -9.52
N ALA A 123 4.29 -23.31 -8.76
CA ALA A 123 4.01 -23.78 -7.42
C ALA A 123 3.51 -25.23 -7.44
N GLY A 124 4.14 -26.10 -6.63
CA GLY A 124 3.70 -27.48 -6.42
C GLY A 124 2.54 -27.63 -5.43
N CYS A 125 2.06 -26.52 -4.86
CA CYS A 125 0.95 -26.49 -3.90
C CYS A 125 -0.16 -25.53 -4.37
N ASN A 126 -1.27 -25.47 -3.63
CA ASN A 126 -2.40 -24.62 -3.98
C ASN A 126 -1.99 -23.14 -3.98
N VAL A 127 -2.48 -22.36 -4.94
CA VAL A 127 -2.24 -20.92 -4.99
C VAL A 127 -3.57 -20.18 -4.88
N LEU A 128 -3.75 -19.42 -3.80
CA LEU A 128 -4.88 -18.53 -3.62
C LEU A 128 -4.49 -17.13 -4.07
N VAL A 129 -5.12 -16.66 -5.15
CA VAL A 129 -4.96 -15.29 -5.63
C VAL A 129 -6.05 -14.44 -5.02
N VAL A 130 -5.67 -13.62 -4.04
CA VAL A 130 -6.55 -12.66 -3.40
C VAL A 130 -6.66 -11.44 -4.31
N GLN A 131 -7.89 -11.08 -4.66
CA GLN A 131 -8.19 -9.83 -5.33
C GLN A 131 -8.62 -8.83 -4.28
N GLU A 132 -8.26 -7.56 -4.49
CA GLU A 132 -8.87 -6.45 -3.79
C GLU A 132 -10.37 -6.46 -4.11
N ARG A 133 -11.17 -7.10 -3.25
CA ARG A 133 -12.62 -7.09 -3.38
C ARG A 133 -13.09 -5.72 -2.92
N ALA A 134 -13.66 -4.94 -3.83
CA ALA A 134 -14.40 -3.71 -3.53
C ALA A 134 -15.65 -3.93 -2.63
N ARG A 135 -15.82 -5.13 -2.03
CA ARG A 135 -16.96 -5.49 -1.21
C ARG A 135 -16.48 -5.90 0.17
N ASN A 136 -16.89 -5.09 1.15
CA ASN A 136 -16.76 -5.26 2.60
C ASN A 136 -15.47 -4.75 3.26
N MET A 137 -14.72 -3.86 2.60
CA MET A 137 -13.82 -2.90 3.28
C MET A 137 -14.57 -1.64 3.75
N LYS A 138 -15.90 -1.59 3.64
CA LYS A 138 -16.71 -0.40 4.02
C LYS A 138 -16.96 -0.28 5.53
N GLU A 139 -16.78 -1.34 6.31
CA GLU A 139 -17.09 -1.32 7.75
C GLU A 139 -15.84 -1.32 8.66
N GLU A 140 -14.71 -1.92 8.25
CA GLU A 140 -13.46 -1.91 9.05
C GLU A 140 -12.49 -0.75 8.74
N TYR A 141 -12.72 0.03 7.67
CA TYR A 141 -11.98 1.28 7.43
C TYR A 141 -12.48 2.46 8.30
N ARG A 142 -13.44 2.23 9.21
CA ARG A 142 -13.91 3.23 10.18
C ARG A 142 -12.99 3.35 11.42
N GLY A 143 -11.68 3.14 11.28
CA GLY A 143 -10.84 2.93 12.47
C GLY A 143 -9.33 3.13 12.37
N MET A 144 -8.75 3.60 11.27
CA MET A 144 -7.36 4.08 11.30
C MET A 144 -7.30 5.57 10.97
N ILE A 145 -7.66 6.36 11.98
CA ILE A 145 -7.28 7.78 12.08
C ILE A 145 -5.76 7.81 12.19
N TYR A 146 -5.05 7.96 11.07
CA TYR A 146 -3.64 8.33 11.08
C TYR A 146 -3.54 9.78 11.53
N ARG A 147 -3.50 10.01 12.86
CA ARG A 147 -3.51 11.36 13.44
C ARG A 147 -2.29 12.20 13.04
N ASN A 148 -1.19 11.58 12.63
CA ASN A 148 -0.02 12.22 12.04
C ASN A 148 0.76 11.18 11.20
N VAL A 149 0.73 11.28 9.87
CA VAL A 149 1.58 10.48 8.97
C VAL A 149 2.44 11.42 8.16
N GLU A 150 3.74 11.18 8.16
CA GLU A 150 4.69 11.85 7.29
C GLU A 150 5.55 10.83 6.55
N SER A 151 5.78 11.06 5.27
CA SER A 151 6.64 10.17 4.47
C SER A 151 7.12 10.85 3.20
N THR A 152 8.19 10.32 2.61
CA THR A 152 8.75 10.78 1.34
C THR A 152 8.44 9.79 0.24
N VAL A 153 7.89 10.28 -0.87
CA VAL A 153 7.47 9.48 -2.01
C VAL A 153 8.30 9.86 -3.24
N ASN A 154 8.80 8.85 -3.96
CA ASN A 154 9.46 9.03 -5.26
C ASN A 154 8.57 8.48 -6.38
N LEU A 155 8.14 9.36 -7.27
CA LEU A 155 7.34 9.06 -8.45
C LEU A 155 8.20 9.17 -9.70
N ARG A 156 8.27 8.11 -10.51
CA ARG A 156 8.99 8.13 -11.79
C ARG A 156 8.17 8.81 -12.89
N GLY A 157 8.83 9.20 -13.98
CA GLY A 157 8.15 9.81 -15.11
C GLY A 157 7.17 8.85 -15.78
N ALA A 158 6.11 9.39 -16.40
CA ALA A 158 5.02 8.61 -16.98
C ALA A 158 5.44 7.60 -18.09
N LEU A 159 6.59 7.83 -18.75
CA LEU A 159 7.14 6.89 -19.73
C LEU A 159 8.01 5.80 -19.10
N SER A 160 8.36 5.93 -17.83
CA SER A 160 8.96 4.82 -17.11
C SER A 160 7.87 3.77 -16.85
N LEU A 161 8.16 2.49 -17.08
CA LEU A 161 7.22 1.39 -16.77
C LEU A 161 6.94 1.23 -15.25
N LYS A 162 7.47 2.15 -14.43
CA LYS A 162 7.43 2.21 -12.96
C LYS A 162 6.33 3.17 -12.48
N GLN A 163 6.17 3.26 -11.16
CA GLN A 163 5.10 4.04 -10.51
C GLN A 163 5.27 5.55 -10.75
N SER A 164 4.31 6.17 -11.45
CA SER A 164 4.26 7.62 -11.72
C SER A 164 3.18 8.34 -10.91
N GLU A 165 2.48 7.63 -10.03
CA GLU A 165 1.42 8.15 -9.19
C GLU A 165 1.38 7.41 -7.85
N CYS A 166 0.83 8.05 -6.82
CA CYS A 166 0.52 7.41 -5.55
C CYS A 166 -0.83 7.88 -5.01
N LEU A 167 -1.46 6.99 -4.25
CA LEU A 167 -2.61 7.32 -3.41
C LEU A 167 -2.09 7.72 -2.04
N LEU A 168 -2.52 8.87 -1.54
CA LEU A 168 -2.26 9.25 -0.16
C LEU A 168 -3.35 8.64 0.74
N PRO A 169 -3.02 8.36 2.03
CA PRO A 169 -4.03 7.91 2.99
C PRO A 169 -5.17 8.93 3.05
N SER A 170 -6.41 8.48 2.85
CA SER A 170 -7.60 9.30 3.09
C SER A 170 -7.98 9.18 4.57
N VAL A 171 -8.25 10.31 5.22
CA VAL A 171 -8.56 10.37 6.66
C VAL A 171 -9.98 10.91 6.84
N GLU A 172 -10.72 10.37 7.81
CA GLU A 172 -12.06 10.84 8.17
C GLU A 172 -11.95 12.14 9.00
N GLY A 173 -12.72 13.16 8.61
CA GLY A 173 -12.74 14.49 9.26
C GLY A 173 -11.85 15.54 8.58
N ASP A 174 -11.84 16.74 9.16
CA ASP A 174 -11.11 17.89 8.63
C ASP A 174 -9.60 17.68 8.81
N VAL A 175 -8.86 17.55 7.70
CA VAL A 175 -7.41 17.34 7.70
C VAL A 175 -6.71 18.25 6.70
N ILE A 176 -5.44 18.56 6.98
CA ILE A 176 -4.56 19.34 6.11
C ILE A 176 -3.47 18.41 5.56
N TYR A 177 -3.41 18.31 4.24
CA TYR A 177 -2.30 17.68 3.52
C TYR A 177 -1.22 18.71 3.23
N ARG A 178 -0.11 18.61 3.95
CA ARG A 178 1.09 19.41 3.69
C ARG A 178 2.00 18.67 2.73
N ILE A 179 2.20 19.18 1.52
CA ILE A 179 3.01 18.57 0.47
C ILE A 179 4.17 19.48 0.11
N HIS A 180 5.38 19.00 0.36
CA HIS A 180 6.63 19.67 0.01
C HIS A 180 7.33 18.94 -1.13
N VAL A 181 7.51 19.57 -2.28
CA VAL A 181 8.15 18.94 -3.45
C VAL A 181 9.64 19.24 -3.45
N THR A 182 10.45 18.23 -3.18
CA THR A 182 11.92 18.38 -3.17
C THR A 182 12.51 18.30 -4.57
N ARG A 183 11.83 17.64 -5.52
CA ARG A 183 12.30 17.49 -6.89
C ARG A 183 11.16 17.27 -7.87
N GLY A 184 11.25 17.88 -9.05
CA GLY A 184 10.25 17.73 -10.11
C GLY A 184 8.97 18.53 -9.86
N ARG A 185 7.86 18.09 -10.44
CA ARG A 185 6.54 18.68 -10.25
C ARG A 185 5.54 17.57 -10.07
N VAL A 186 4.66 17.72 -9.09
CA VAL A 186 3.56 16.80 -8.84
C VAL A 186 2.23 17.51 -8.98
N ARG A 187 1.19 16.75 -9.25
CA ARG A 187 -0.19 17.19 -9.27
C ARG A 187 -0.95 16.49 -8.17
N PHE A 188 -1.47 17.25 -7.24
CA PHE A 188 -2.47 16.80 -6.28
C PHE A 188 -3.83 16.73 -6.96
N LEU A 189 -4.56 15.65 -6.72
CA LEU A 189 -5.89 15.40 -7.23
C LEU A 189 -6.80 15.00 -6.07
N HIS A 190 -7.87 15.76 -5.88
CA HIS A 190 -8.92 15.53 -4.90
C HIS A 190 -10.21 15.19 -5.65
N ARG A 191 -10.75 14.00 -5.39
CA ARG A 191 -11.96 13.50 -6.05
C ARG A 191 -12.92 12.89 -5.04
N SER A 192 -14.20 13.16 -5.20
CA SER A 192 -15.29 12.52 -4.45
C SER A 192 -15.83 11.29 -5.16
N TYR A 193 -16.50 10.44 -4.39
CA TYR A 193 -17.05 9.19 -4.89
C TYR A 193 -18.34 9.42 -5.68
N ASN A 194 -18.41 8.81 -6.86
CA ASN A 194 -19.58 8.80 -7.70
C ASN A 194 -20.35 7.49 -7.53
N PRO A 195 -21.59 7.52 -6.99
CA PRO A 195 -22.39 6.32 -6.80
C PRO A 195 -22.86 5.70 -8.13
N GLU A 196 -22.96 6.47 -9.21
CA GLU A 196 -23.41 6.01 -10.52
C GLU A 196 -22.31 5.24 -11.25
N THR A 197 -21.12 5.83 -11.38
CA THR A 197 -19.97 5.20 -12.06
C THR A 197 -19.22 4.23 -11.15
N ARG A 198 -19.43 4.34 -9.83
CA ARG A 198 -18.70 3.63 -8.77
C ARG A 198 -17.21 3.96 -8.76
N GLU A 199 -16.82 5.13 -9.25
CA GLU A 199 -15.45 5.63 -9.29
C GLU A 199 -15.29 6.95 -8.50
N TRP A 200 -14.05 7.43 -8.33
CA TRP A 200 -13.78 8.75 -7.73
C TRP A 200 -13.50 9.75 -8.84
N ASP A 201 -14.57 10.14 -9.53
CA ASP A 201 -14.55 11.04 -10.67
C ASP A 201 -15.32 12.35 -10.45
N LEU A 202 -16.09 12.47 -9.36
CA LEU A 202 -16.79 13.69 -9.00
C LEU A 202 -15.84 14.73 -8.37
N PRO A 203 -16.13 16.03 -8.53
CA PRO A 203 -15.46 17.07 -7.76
C PRO A 203 -15.76 16.95 -6.26
N PRO A 204 -14.89 17.46 -5.37
CA PRO A 204 -15.12 17.56 -3.94
C PRO A 204 -16.49 18.20 -3.64
N GLU A 205 -17.30 17.54 -2.79
CA GLU A 205 -18.64 18.04 -2.44
C GLU A 205 -18.59 19.42 -1.75
N ASN A 206 -17.51 19.71 -1.04
CA ASN A 206 -17.31 20.95 -0.29
C ASN A 206 -16.78 22.12 -1.14
N GLY A 207 -16.55 21.90 -2.45
CA GLY A 207 -16.03 22.92 -3.36
C GLY A 207 -14.51 23.13 -3.29
N ASP A 208 -13.79 22.24 -2.60
CA ASP A 208 -12.33 22.22 -2.56
C ASP A 208 -11.72 22.10 -3.97
N GLU A 209 -10.49 22.60 -4.13
CA GLU A 209 -9.79 22.50 -5.42
C GLU A 209 -9.56 21.04 -5.83
N GLU A 210 -10.16 20.63 -6.95
CA GLU A 210 -9.98 19.28 -7.52
C GLU A 210 -8.52 18.97 -7.88
N VAL A 211 -7.75 20.00 -8.25
CA VAL A 211 -6.43 19.86 -8.87
C VAL A 211 -5.51 20.98 -8.41
N THR A 212 -4.40 20.63 -7.78
CA THR A 212 -3.35 21.59 -7.40
C THR A 212 -2.00 21.11 -7.94
N ASP A 213 -1.34 21.93 -8.76
CA ASP A 213 0.00 21.64 -9.27
C ASP A 213 1.06 22.23 -8.31
N ILE A 214 2.04 21.41 -7.91
CA ILE A 214 3.08 21.78 -6.93
C ILE A 214 4.46 21.53 -7.55
N SER A 215 5.27 22.58 -7.66
CA SER A 215 6.60 22.57 -8.29
C SER A 215 7.72 22.44 -7.26
N THR A 216 8.94 22.16 -7.74
CA THR A 216 10.13 22.00 -6.89
C THR A 216 10.35 23.21 -5.98
N GLY A 217 10.58 22.95 -4.69
CA GLY A 217 10.81 23.95 -3.66
C GLY A 217 9.52 24.49 -3.03
N GLU A 218 8.36 24.21 -3.62
CA GLU A 218 7.08 24.68 -3.09
C GLU A 218 6.57 23.74 -1.99
N THR A 219 5.87 24.33 -1.02
CA THR A 219 5.11 23.62 0.00
C THR A 219 3.68 24.11 -0.07
N MET A 220 2.74 23.19 -0.25
CA MET A 220 1.31 23.50 -0.23
C MET A 220 0.66 22.83 0.97
N GLU A 221 -0.22 23.56 1.63
CA GLU A 221 -1.11 23.04 2.66
C GLU A 221 -2.51 23.01 2.07
N ILE A 222 -3.02 21.81 1.84
CA ILE A 222 -4.29 21.58 1.16
C ILE A 222 -5.28 21.06 2.21
N PRO A 223 -6.21 21.90 2.68
CA PRO A 223 -7.29 21.42 3.52
C PRO A 223 -8.16 20.48 2.69
N VAL A 224 -8.50 19.34 3.27
CA VAL A 224 -9.38 18.34 2.69
C VAL A 224 -10.42 18.05 3.76
N ASN A 225 -11.63 18.53 3.50
CA ASN A 225 -12.78 18.14 4.30
C ASN A 225 -13.35 16.86 3.70
N ALA A 226 -12.90 15.71 4.22
CA ALA A 226 -13.51 14.43 3.91
C ALA A 226 -14.93 14.44 4.50
N GLY A 227 -15.90 14.83 3.67
CA GLY A 227 -17.27 15.14 4.10
C GLY A 227 -17.95 14.03 4.89
N LYS A 228 -19.08 14.36 5.52
CA LYS A 228 -19.96 13.45 6.30
C LYS A 228 -20.65 12.36 5.44
N GLY A 229 -20.15 12.06 4.24
CA GLY A 229 -20.65 11.03 3.35
C GLY A 229 -20.20 9.63 3.78
N ASP A 230 -20.95 8.60 3.37
CA ASP A 230 -20.60 7.20 3.64
C ASP A 230 -19.30 6.74 2.96
N VAL A 231 -18.74 7.54 2.03
CA VAL A 231 -17.51 7.23 1.28
C VAL A 231 -16.57 8.42 1.27
N ILE A 232 -15.36 8.21 1.79
CA ILE A 232 -14.31 9.22 1.91
C ILE A 232 -13.73 9.58 0.53
N ASP A 233 -13.40 10.86 0.37
CA ASP A 233 -12.71 11.40 -0.81
C ASP A 233 -11.35 10.74 -1.04
N ARG A 234 -10.96 10.64 -2.31
CA ARG A 234 -9.71 10.01 -2.73
C ARG A 234 -8.69 11.07 -3.11
N ILE A 235 -7.52 10.96 -2.48
CA ILE A 235 -6.39 11.84 -2.73
C ILE A 235 -5.31 11.11 -3.54
N ARG A 236 -4.97 11.65 -4.71
CA ARG A 236 -3.92 11.15 -5.59
C ARG A 236 -2.86 12.21 -5.84
N VAL A 237 -1.60 11.79 -5.88
CA VAL A 237 -0.49 12.62 -6.33
C VAL A 237 0.15 11.99 -7.56
N VAL A 238 0.27 12.75 -8.64
CA VAL A 238 0.75 12.26 -9.94
C VAL A 238 1.97 13.06 -10.37
N ASN A 239 3.01 12.36 -10.83
CA ASN A 239 4.13 13.00 -11.53
C ASN A 239 3.73 13.30 -12.97
N ARG A 240 3.65 14.59 -13.29
CA ARG A 240 3.29 15.07 -14.62
C ARG A 240 4.43 15.04 -15.64
N ASN A 241 5.66 14.80 -15.19
CA ASN A 241 6.80 14.74 -16.10
C ASN A 241 6.84 13.38 -16.80
N MET A 242 7.15 13.39 -18.10
CA MET A 242 7.24 12.15 -18.88
C MET A 242 8.51 11.35 -18.58
N LYS A 243 9.65 12.04 -18.37
CA LYS A 243 10.98 11.41 -18.28
C LYS A 243 11.61 11.54 -16.89
N SER A 244 11.46 12.68 -16.25
CA SER A 244 12.06 12.96 -14.94
C SER A 244 11.21 12.41 -13.80
N GLU A 245 11.89 12.02 -12.73
CA GLU A 245 11.25 11.68 -11.47
C GLU A 245 10.83 12.93 -10.70
N ALA A 246 9.81 12.77 -9.86
CA ALA A 246 9.36 13.75 -8.91
C ALA A 246 9.44 13.15 -7.50
N VAL A 247 9.97 13.91 -6.55
CA VAL A 247 10.07 13.51 -5.15
C VAL A 247 9.36 14.56 -4.33
N PHE A 248 8.49 14.10 -3.43
CA PHE A 248 7.80 14.97 -2.50
C PHE A 248 7.73 14.31 -1.13
N HIS A 249 7.74 15.15 -0.11
CA HIS A 249 7.44 14.79 1.26
C HIS A 249 6.01 15.23 1.55
N TYR A 250 5.21 14.35 2.15
CA TYR A 250 3.87 14.72 2.60
C TYR A 250 3.73 14.51 4.10
N GLN A 251 2.89 15.33 4.70
CA GLN A 251 2.48 15.23 6.09
C GLN A 251 0.97 15.49 6.18
N ILE A 252 0.26 14.64 6.91
CA ILE A 252 -1.18 14.81 7.18
C ILE A 252 -1.35 15.24 8.62
N ARG A 253 -2.08 16.33 8.85
CA ARG A 253 -2.41 16.86 10.17
C ARG A 253 -3.91 17.06 10.29
N LYS A 254 -4.45 17.02 11.50
CA LYS A 254 -5.82 17.44 11.75
C LYS A 254 -5.95 18.95 11.53
N ASP A 255 -7.06 19.37 10.96
CA ASP A 255 -7.42 20.78 10.91
C ASP A 255 -8.11 21.17 12.23
N ASP A 256 -7.37 21.82 13.12
CA ASP A 256 -7.90 22.27 14.42
C ASP A 256 -8.61 23.64 14.32
N SER A 257 -8.75 24.20 13.13
CA SER A 257 -9.39 25.52 12.94
C SER A 257 -10.92 25.50 13.12
N ASN A 258 -11.56 24.31 13.13
CA ASN A 258 -13.00 24.15 13.31
C ASN A 258 -13.46 23.83 14.75
N SER A 259 -12.53 23.52 15.67
CA SER A 259 -12.87 23.25 17.08
C SER A 259 -13.16 24.49 17.94
N ALA A 260 -13.10 25.69 17.36
CA ALA A 260 -13.30 26.95 18.09
C ALA A 260 -14.72 27.55 17.96
N GLN A 261 -15.64 26.90 17.24
CA GLN A 261 -16.99 27.44 17.00
C GLN A 261 -18.14 26.70 17.70
N GLU A 262 -17.90 25.53 18.31
CA GLU A 262 -18.95 24.81 19.08
C GLU A 262 -19.03 25.21 20.57
N ASP A 263 -18.08 25.99 21.09
CA ASP A 263 -18.04 26.41 22.52
C ASP A 263 -18.71 27.78 22.83
N LEU A 264 -19.47 28.37 21.89
CA LEU A 264 -20.12 29.69 22.08
C LEU A 264 -21.65 29.68 21.98
N THR A 265 -22.28 28.51 21.98
CA THR A 265 -23.73 28.38 22.11
C THR A 265 -24.11 27.32 23.15
N GLU A 266 -23.83 27.64 24.42
CA GLU A 266 -24.66 27.23 25.57
C GLU A 266 -25.01 28.45 26.41
#